data_AF-A0A7J3UB52-F1
#
_entry.id   AF-A0A7J3UB52-F1
#
_cell.length_a   1.000
_cell.length_b   1.000
_cell.length_c   1.000
_cell.angle_alpha   90.00
_cell.angle_beta   90.00
_cell.angle_gamma   90.00
#
_symmetry.space_group_name_H-M   'P 1'
#
loop_
_entity.id
_entity.type
_entity.pdbx_description
1 polymer ?
#
loop_
_entity_poly.entity_id
_entity_poly.type
_entity_poly.pdbx_seq_one_letter_code
_entity_poly.pdbx_strand_id
1 'polypeptide(L)'
;EEVASYSFAKRGKFMGEPYMVGAISRLVNNSKLITGEARELINKYRDFVNPENCFANNFAQAIELVYFLERIKELASELKDAKDERKAKPEKTSGDGYAVTEAPRGLLIYCMNIEDSIVKDVDVITPTAMFLPMMEVDIAAMADGLWKDGYKDKDFIGKKVEMVARSYDPCISCSVHVTRL
;
A
#
# COMPACT_ATOMS: atom_id res chain seq x y z
N GLU A 1 3.88 -15.03 -3.56
CA GLU A 1 2.62 -14.97 -2.81
C GLU A 1 2.21 -16.39 -2.41
N GLU A 2 1.48 -16.56 -1.31
CA GLU A 2 0.93 -17.85 -0.88
C GLU A 2 -0.59 -17.76 -0.69
N VAL A 3 -1.30 -18.88 -0.90
CA VAL A 3 -2.74 -18.99 -0.65
C VAL A 3 -2.95 -19.52 0.77
N ALA A 4 -3.84 -18.90 1.53
CA ALA A 4 -4.24 -19.37 2.84
C ALA A 4 -5.61 -20.04 2.78
N SER A 5 -5.81 -21.14 3.51
CA SER A 5 -7.08 -21.88 3.51
C SER A 5 -8.25 -21.10 4.12
N TYR A 6 -7.96 -20.05 4.90
CA TYR A 6 -8.93 -19.26 5.66
C TYR A 6 -9.21 -17.87 5.05
N SER A 7 -8.58 -17.53 3.92
CA SER A 7 -8.71 -16.21 3.28
C SER A 7 -8.73 -16.32 1.76
N PHE A 8 -9.56 -15.50 1.11
CA PHE A 8 -9.54 -15.35 -0.35
C PHE A 8 -8.45 -14.41 -0.83
N ALA A 9 -7.86 -13.59 0.05
CA ALA A 9 -6.73 -12.75 -0.29
C ALA A 9 -5.43 -13.56 -0.22
N LYS A 10 -4.58 -13.39 -1.23
CA LYS A 10 -3.21 -13.91 -1.23
C LYS A 10 -2.39 -13.25 -0.11
N ARG A 11 -1.33 -13.94 0.33
CA ARG A 11 -0.37 -13.48 1.34
C ARG A 11 0.99 -13.20 0.69
N GLY A 12 1.42 -11.93 0.70
CA GLY A 12 2.72 -11.50 0.20
C GLY A 12 3.82 -11.65 1.25
N LYS A 13 4.99 -12.16 0.83
CA LYS A 13 6.21 -12.19 1.65
C LYS A 13 7.38 -11.72 0.80
N PHE A 14 8.32 -11.01 1.43
CA PHE A 14 9.55 -10.58 0.80
C PHE A 14 10.71 -11.31 1.48
N MET A 15 11.50 -12.06 0.70
CA MET A 15 12.58 -12.92 1.23
C MET A 15 12.13 -13.87 2.36
N GLY A 16 10.88 -14.33 2.30
CA GLY A 16 10.29 -15.23 3.30
C GLY A 16 9.61 -14.54 4.47
N GLU A 17 9.74 -13.22 4.61
CA GLU A 17 9.24 -12.46 5.75
C GLU A 17 8.01 -11.60 5.40
N PRO A 18 7.08 -11.38 6.35
CA PRO A 18 6.07 -10.33 6.25
C PRO A 18 6.69 -8.94 6.10
N TYR A 19 6.02 -8.05 5.37
CA TYR A 19 6.50 -6.68 5.16
C TYR A 19 5.34 -5.70 5.02
N MET A 20 5.64 -4.41 5.16
CA MET A 20 4.66 -3.33 5.01
C MET A 20 4.91 -2.53 3.73
N VAL A 21 3.82 -2.16 3.05
CA VAL A 21 3.78 -1.16 1.97
C VAL A 21 2.76 -0.08 2.31
N GLY A 22 2.83 1.08 1.68
CA GLY A 22 1.93 2.20 1.96
C GLY A 22 2.69 3.44 2.43
N ALA A 23 1.96 4.36 3.06
CA ALA A 23 2.48 5.70 3.36
C ALA A 23 3.69 5.66 4.29
N ILE A 24 3.65 4.88 5.38
CA ILE A 24 4.78 4.78 6.30
C ILE A 24 6.04 4.26 5.61
N SER A 25 5.92 3.21 4.80
CA SER A 25 7.04 2.63 4.06
C SER A 25 7.62 3.62 3.06
N ARG A 26 6.78 4.39 2.34
CA ARG A 26 7.24 5.42 1.41
C ARG A 26 7.95 6.56 2.12
N LEU A 27 7.39 7.08 3.22
CA LEU A 27 8.04 8.14 3.98
C LEU A 27 9.40 7.69 4.53
N VAL A 28 9.47 6.50 5.15
CA VAL A 28 10.71 5.98 5.75
C VAL A 28 11.79 5.78 4.68
N ASN A 29 11.43 5.19 3.54
CA ASN A 29 12.40 4.90 2.48
C ASN A 29 12.80 6.14 1.66
N ASN A 30 11.87 7.08 1.46
CA ASN A 30 12.02 8.15 0.47
C ASN A 30 11.95 9.56 1.07
N SER A 31 12.06 9.72 2.38
CA SER A 31 11.96 11.02 3.09
C SER A 31 12.83 12.14 2.48
N LYS A 32 13.94 11.80 1.84
CA LYS A 32 14.88 12.72 1.18
C LYS A 32 14.36 13.29 -0.14
N LEU A 33 13.40 12.62 -0.78
CA LEU A 33 12.77 13.06 -2.02
C LEU A 33 11.60 14.04 -1.77
N ILE A 34 11.19 14.17 -0.51
CA ILE A 34 10.07 15.02 -0.10
C ILE A 34 10.61 16.42 0.21
N THR A 35 9.97 17.43 -0.37
CA THR A 35 10.27 18.86 -0.22
C THR A 35 9.06 19.61 0.33
N GLY A 36 9.16 20.93 0.50
CA GLY A 36 8.02 21.77 0.89
C GLY A 36 7.57 21.58 2.35
N GLU A 37 6.31 21.92 2.60
CA GLU A 37 5.67 21.84 3.90
C GLU A 37 5.62 20.39 4.42
N ALA A 38 5.40 19.42 3.54
CA ALA A 38 5.43 18.01 3.91
C ALA A 38 6.78 17.60 4.52
N ARG A 39 7.90 18.11 3.99
CA ARG A 39 9.24 17.85 4.56
C ARG A 39 9.42 18.48 5.93
N GLU A 40 8.91 19.69 6.13
CA GLU A 40 8.94 20.35 7.43
C GLU A 40 8.14 19.57 8.47
N LEU A 41 6.97 19.06 8.10
CA LEU A 41 6.13 18.21 8.95
C LEU A 41 6.84 16.89 9.32
N ILE A 42 7.49 16.22 8.36
CA ILE A 42 8.30 15.03 8.65
C ILE A 42 9.39 15.34 9.68
N ASN A 43 10.11 16.45 9.52
CA ASN A 43 11.19 16.82 10.44
C ASN A 43 10.66 17.19 11.83
N LYS A 44 9.54 17.93 11.88
CA LYS A 44 8.90 18.38 13.13
C LYS A 44 8.30 17.22 13.92
N TYR A 45 7.73 16.25 13.23
CA TYR A 45 7.03 15.11 13.83
C TYR A 45 7.72 13.78 13.56
N ARG A 46 9.05 13.79 13.40
CA ARG A 46 9.84 12.60 13.07
C ARG A 46 9.59 11.42 14.01
N ASP A 47 9.35 11.70 15.29
CA ASP A 47 9.13 10.68 16.32
C ASP A 47 7.77 9.96 16.14
N PHE A 48 6.83 10.56 15.39
CA PHE A 48 5.55 9.95 15.02
C PHE A 48 5.64 9.11 13.74
N VAL A 49 6.72 9.23 12.96
CA VAL A 49 6.98 8.43 11.75
C VAL A 49 7.87 7.23 12.14
N ASN A 50 7.31 6.33 12.94
CA ASN A 50 8.00 5.14 13.43
C ASN A 50 7.60 3.89 12.60
N PRO A 51 8.51 3.27 11.83
CA PRO A 51 8.20 2.06 11.06
C PRO A 51 7.85 0.84 11.92
N GLU A 52 8.22 0.82 13.20
CA GLU A 52 7.92 -0.28 14.13
C GLU A 52 6.49 -0.19 14.72
N ASN A 53 5.76 0.89 14.41
CA ASN A 53 4.42 1.12 14.91
C ASN A 53 3.42 1.23 13.75
N CYS A 54 2.58 0.21 13.54
CA CYS A 54 1.56 0.23 12.49
C CYS A 54 0.59 1.42 12.56
N PHE A 55 0.35 1.99 13.75
CA PHE A 55 -0.49 3.19 13.91
C PHE A 55 0.15 4.45 13.31
N ALA A 56 1.48 4.47 13.17
CA ALA A 56 2.19 5.57 12.52
C ALA A 56 1.82 5.73 11.04
N ASN A 57 1.25 4.69 10.41
CA ASN A 57 0.81 4.76 9.02
C ASN A 57 -0.28 5.82 8.80
N ASN A 58 -1.22 5.99 9.73
CA ASN A 58 -2.24 7.04 9.64
C ASN A 58 -1.61 8.44 9.65
N PHE A 59 -0.58 8.63 10.48
CA PHE A 59 0.14 9.90 10.54
C PHE A 59 0.96 10.13 9.28
N ALA A 60 1.60 9.09 8.76
CA ALA A 60 2.30 9.12 7.48
C ALA A 60 1.35 9.47 6.32
N GLN A 61 0.14 8.90 6.28
CA GLN A 61 -0.89 9.25 5.30
C GLN A 61 -1.27 10.73 5.37
N ALA A 62 -1.39 11.30 6.58
CA ALA A 62 -1.69 12.73 6.74
C ALA A 62 -0.58 13.62 6.16
N ILE A 63 0.69 13.25 6.35
CA ILE A 63 1.83 13.94 5.73
C ILE A 63 1.80 13.79 4.21
N GLU A 64 1.51 12.58 3.70
CA GLU A 64 1.40 12.35 2.25
C GLU A 64 0.29 13.19 1.61
N LEU A 65 -0.83 13.42 2.28
CA LEU A 65 -1.88 14.30 1.77
C LEU A 65 -1.36 15.71 1.54
N VAL A 66 -0.55 16.25 2.48
CA VAL A 66 0.09 17.57 2.29
C VAL A 66 1.00 17.55 1.08
N TYR A 67 1.90 16.54 0.99
CA TYR A 67 2.81 16.39 -0.14
C TYR A 67 2.06 16.32 -1.49
N PHE A 68 1.00 15.50 -1.57
CA PHE A 68 0.24 15.36 -2.81
C PHE A 68 -0.53 16.63 -3.17
N LEU A 69 -1.02 17.40 -2.19
CA LEU A 69 -1.65 18.70 -2.46
C LEU A 69 -0.63 19.71 -3.04
N GLU A 70 0.59 19.74 -2.49
CA GLU A 70 1.69 20.53 -3.06
C GLU A 70 1.99 20.08 -4.49
N ARG A 71 2.13 18.77 -4.71
CA ARG A 71 2.43 18.21 -6.03
C ARG A 71 1.33 18.42 -7.05
N ILE A 72 0.06 18.38 -6.65
CA ILE A 72 -1.09 18.70 -7.52
C ILE A 72 -0.97 20.14 -8.04
N LYS A 73 -0.60 21.09 -7.18
CA LYS A 73 -0.44 22.50 -7.60
C LYS A 73 0.70 22.67 -8.61
N GLU A 74 1.83 22.00 -8.38
CA GLU A 74 2.96 22.01 -9.31
C GLU A 74 2.57 21.41 -10.67
N LEU A 75 2.02 20.19 -10.66
CA LEU A 75 1.59 19.48 -11.87
C LEU A 75 0.52 20.27 -12.64
N ALA A 76 -0.45 20.87 -11.94
CA ALA A 76 -1.46 21.71 -12.57
C ALA A 76 -0.86 22.96 -13.23
N SER A 77 0.27 23.46 -12.74
CA SER A 77 1.01 24.54 -13.40
C SER A 77 1.79 24.03 -14.62
N GLU A 78 2.51 22.91 -14.48
CA GLU A 78 3.25 22.28 -15.57
C GLU A 78 2.33 21.90 -16.76
N LEU A 79 1.13 21.39 -16.46
CA LEU A 79 0.15 20.99 -17.47
C LEU A 79 -0.40 22.15 -18.31
N LYS A 80 -0.32 23.40 -17.85
CA LYS A 80 -0.75 24.56 -18.65
C LYS A 80 0.12 24.77 -19.89
N ASP A 81 1.39 24.41 -19.78
CA ASP A 81 2.39 24.57 -20.84
C ASP A 81 2.67 23.22 -21.56
N ALA A 82 1.93 22.17 -21.21
CA ALA A 82 2.11 20.85 -21.81
C ALA A 82 1.72 20.86 -23.29
N LYS A 83 2.55 20.20 -24.11
CA LYS A 83 2.25 20.00 -25.53
C LYS A 83 1.17 18.93 -25.67
N ASP A 84 0.35 19.07 -26.70
CA ASP A 84 -0.59 18.02 -27.09
C ASP A 84 0.19 16.83 -27.68
N GLU A 85 0.38 15.80 -26.86
CA GLU A 85 1.04 14.56 -27.26
C GLU A 85 0.01 13.55 -27.78
N ARG A 86 0.19 13.14 -29.04
CA ARG A 86 -0.65 12.08 -29.63
C ARG A 86 -0.33 10.73 -29.00
N LYS A 87 -1.36 9.89 -28.82
CA LYS A 87 -1.18 8.50 -28.40
C LYS A 87 -0.20 7.77 -29.32
N ALA A 88 0.87 7.23 -28.75
CA ALA A 88 1.78 6.36 -29.46
C ALA A 88 1.07 5.06 -29.88
N LYS A 89 1.42 4.54 -31.06
CA LYS A 89 0.99 3.21 -31.48
C LYS A 89 1.97 2.18 -30.91
N PRO A 90 1.48 1.01 -30.42
CA PRO A 90 2.37 -0.03 -29.95
C PRO A 90 3.23 -0.56 -31.11
N GLU A 91 4.54 -0.72 -30.86
CA GLU A 91 5.48 -1.25 -31.85
C GLU A 91 5.32 -2.76 -32.07
N LYS A 92 4.73 -3.47 -31.09
CA LYS A 92 4.53 -4.92 -31.08
C LYS A 92 3.15 -5.26 -30.56
N THR A 93 2.63 -6.40 -31.02
CA THR A 93 1.31 -6.93 -30.64
C THR A 93 1.39 -8.10 -29.67
N SER A 94 2.60 -8.57 -29.36
CA SER A 94 2.86 -9.69 -28.46
C SER A 94 4.09 -9.42 -27.59
N GLY A 95 4.09 -9.95 -26.36
CA GLY A 95 5.19 -9.86 -25.41
C GLY A 95 4.71 -9.79 -23.95
N ASP A 96 5.68 -9.69 -23.04
CA ASP A 96 5.43 -9.48 -21.61
C ASP A 96 5.48 -7.99 -21.26
N GLY A 97 4.54 -7.55 -20.43
CA GLY A 97 4.41 -6.17 -19.96
C GLY A 97 4.28 -6.12 -18.44
N TYR A 98 4.97 -5.14 -17.84
CA TYR A 98 4.94 -4.92 -16.40
C TYR A 98 4.63 -3.45 -16.12
N ALA A 99 3.68 -3.20 -15.23
CA ALA A 99 3.38 -1.84 -14.75
C ALA A 99 3.45 -1.83 -13.22
N VAL A 100 4.24 -0.91 -12.69
CA VAL A 100 4.44 -0.75 -11.25
C VAL A 100 4.07 0.68 -10.90
N THR A 101 3.18 0.86 -9.94
CA THR A 101 2.75 2.18 -9.47
C THR A 101 2.49 2.18 -7.97
N GLU A 102 2.54 3.36 -7.36
CA GLU A 102 2.17 3.56 -5.96
C GLU A 102 0.69 3.94 -5.88
N ALA A 103 -0.15 2.97 -5.50
CA ALA A 103 -1.51 3.26 -5.08
C ALA A 103 -1.49 3.91 -3.68
N PRO A 104 -2.59 4.55 -3.24
CA PRO A 104 -2.65 5.17 -1.90
C PRO A 104 -2.26 4.19 -0.77
N ARG A 105 -2.61 2.91 -0.92
CA ARG A 105 -2.37 1.84 0.06
C ARG A 105 -1.02 1.12 -0.09
N GLY A 106 -0.20 1.51 -1.05
CA GLY A 106 1.12 0.92 -1.32
C GLY A 106 1.32 0.50 -2.76
N LEU A 107 2.33 -0.34 -2.98
CA LEU A 107 2.76 -0.78 -4.30
C LEU A 107 1.67 -1.63 -4.99
N LEU A 108 1.39 -1.32 -6.25
CA LEU A 108 0.49 -2.04 -7.13
C LEU A 108 1.25 -2.48 -8.39
N ILE A 109 1.22 -3.78 -8.66
CA ILE A 109 1.97 -4.38 -9.76
C ILE A 109 1.00 -5.11 -10.69
N TYR A 110 1.14 -4.86 -11.99
CA TYR A 110 0.50 -5.62 -13.05
C TYR A 110 1.58 -6.34 -13.85
N CYS A 111 1.40 -7.63 -14.06
CA CYS A 111 2.19 -8.47 -14.96
C CYS A 111 1.23 -9.00 -16.03
N MET A 112 1.54 -8.82 -17.29
CA MET A 112 0.67 -9.23 -18.40
C MET A 112 1.49 -9.96 -19.46
N ASN A 113 0.94 -11.05 -19.97
CA ASN A 113 1.40 -11.69 -21.19
C ASN A 113 0.38 -11.43 -22.31
N ILE A 114 0.84 -10.90 -23.44
CA ILE A 114 0.00 -10.52 -24.57
C ILE A 114 0.46 -11.30 -25.80
N GLU A 115 -0.48 -11.85 -26.56
CA GLU A 115 -0.24 -12.46 -27.86
C GLU A 115 -1.32 -12.02 -28.86
N ASP A 116 -0.91 -11.56 -30.05
CA ASP A 116 -1.80 -11.12 -31.12
C ASP A 116 -2.82 -10.06 -30.65
N SER A 117 -2.36 -9.11 -29.83
CA SER A 117 -3.16 -8.08 -29.18
C SER A 117 -4.23 -8.59 -28.20
N ILE A 118 -4.10 -9.84 -27.75
CA ILE A 118 -4.99 -10.47 -26.76
C ILE A 118 -4.19 -10.74 -25.48
N VAL A 119 -4.73 -10.32 -24.33
CA VAL A 119 -4.16 -10.68 -23.02
C VAL A 119 -4.37 -12.18 -22.78
N LYS A 120 -3.28 -12.93 -22.67
CA LYS A 120 -3.31 -14.38 -22.41
C LYS A 120 -3.22 -14.71 -20.93
N ASP A 121 -2.43 -13.94 -20.19
CA ASP A 121 -2.27 -14.08 -18.74
C ASP A 121 -2.16 -12.70 -18.10
N VAL A 122 -2.70 -12.58 -16.89
CA VAL A 122 -2.57 -11.38 -16.07
C VAL A 122 -2.44 -11.75 -14.60
N ASP A 123 -1.42 -11.20 -13.95
CA ASP A 123 -1.27 -11.22 -12.51
C ASP A 123 -1.29 -9.79 -11.97
N VAL A 124 -2.07 -9.59 -10.91
CA VAL A 124 -2.26 -8.30 -10.25
C VAL A 124 -1.90 -8.46 -8.78
N ILE A 125 -0.79 -7.86 -8.38
CA ILE A 125 -0.28 -7.93 -7.01
C ILE A 125 -0.66 -6.63 -6.31
N THR A 126 -1.61 -6.72 -5.39
CA THR A 126 -2.20 -5.54 -4.76
C THR A 126 -1.60 -5.19 -3.41
N PRO A 127 -1.63 -3.90 -3.00
CA PRO A 127 -0.99 -3.48 -1.77
C PRO A 127 -1.50 -4.24 -0.53
N THR A 128 -2.82 -4.44 -0.45
CA THR A 128 -3.43 -5.17 0.66
C THR A 128 -2.90 -6.61 0.75
N ALA A 129 -2.75 -7.32 -0.38
CA ALA A 129 -2.19 -8.67 -0.38
C ALA A 129 -0.73 -8.71 0.07
N MET A 130 0.03 -7.64 -0.22
CA MET A 130 1.44 -7.51 0.19
C MET A 130 1.58 -7.37 1.72
N PHE A 131 0.81 -6.47 2.35
CA PHE A 131 0.96 -6.22 3.80
C PHE A 131 0.08 -7.12 4.69
N LEU A 132 -0.85 -7.89 4.11
CA LEU A 132 -1.79 -8.72 4.88
C LEU A 132 -1.08 -9.61 5.92
N PRO A 133 0.05 -10.28 5.61
CA PRO A 133 0.74 -11.09 6.62
C PRO A 133 1.32 -10.26 7.77
N MET A 134 1.79 -9.04 7.50
CA MET A 134 2.29 -8.15 8.54
C MET A 134 1.15 -7.67 9.44
N MET A 135 -0.02 -7.35 8.85
CA MET A 135 -1.22 -7.00 9.60
C MET A 135 -1.69 -8.15 10.51
N GLU A 136 -1.63 -9.40 10.04
CA GLU A 136 -1.96 -10.58 10.87
C GLU A 136 -1.00 -10.72 12.07
N VAL A 137 0.30 -10.49 11.86
CA VAL A 137 1.30 -10.50 12.93
C VAL A 137 0.98 -9.43 13.99
N ASP A 138 0.69 -8.20 13.58
CA ASP A 138 0.38 -7.11 14.51
C ASP A 138 -0.94 -7.31 15.25
N ILE A 139 -1.95 -7.87 14.57
CA ILE A 139 -3.22 -8.23 15.20
C ILE A 139 -3.00 -9.27 16.31
N ALA A 140 -2.22 -10.31 16.03
CA ALA A 140 -1.90 -11.33 17.01
C ALA A 140 -1.10 -10.76 18.18
N ALA A 141 -0.11 -9.91 17.91
CA ALA A 141 0.71 -9.25 18.93
C ALA A 141 -0.14 -8.34 19.84
N MET A 142 -1.07 -7.55 19.28
CA MET A 142 -1.96 -6.68 20.05
C MET A 142 -2.90 -7.48 20.96
N ALA A 143 -3.50 -8.56 20.43
CA ALA A 143 -4.39 -9.41 21.21
C ALA A 143 -3.66 -10.11 22.37
N ASP A 144 -2.50 -10.69 22.09
CA ASP A 144 -1.68 -11.40 23.07
C ASP A 144 -1.12 -10.45 24.14
N GLY A 145 -0.61 -9.28 23.74
CA GLY A 145 -0.11 -8.26 24.66
C GLY A 145 -1.18 -7.79 25.64
N LEU A 146 -2.34 -7.35 25.13
CA LEU A 146 -3.44 -6.92 25.99
C LEU A 146 -3.92 -8.02 26.94
N TRP A 147 -4.00 -9.26 26.45
CA TRP A 147 -4.39 -10.39 27.28
C TRP A 147 -3.38 -10.61 28.42
N LYS A 148 -2.07 -10.56 28.12
CA LYS A 148 -1.01 -10.71 29.12
C LYS A 148 -0.98 -9.57 30.14
N ASP A 149 -1.32 -8.36 29.73
CA ASP A 149 -1.43 -7.18 30.59
C ASP A 149 -2.68 -7.19 31.49
N GLY A 150 -3.50 -8.24 31.41
CA GLY A 150 -4.64 -8.45 32.30
C GLY A 150 -5.97 -7.93 31.76
N TYR A 151 -6.01 -7.38 30.55
CA TYR A 151 -7.29 -7.10 29.87
C TYR A 151 -7.91 -8.44 29.48
N LYS A 152 -8.99 -8.85 30.17
CA LYS A 152 -9.70 -10.13 29.91
C LYS A 152 -11.04 -9.97 29.20
N ASP A 153 -11.41 -8.73 28.89
CA ASP A 153 -12.61 -8.41 28.10
C ASP A 153 -12.32 -8.60 26.61
N LYS A 154 -12.97 -9.60 26.02
CA LYS A 154 -12.84 -9.94 24.60
C LYS A 154 -13.39 -8.85 23.68
N ASP A 155 -14.44 -8.16 24.07
CA ASP A 155 -15.04 -7.10 23.25
C ASP A 155 -14.12 -5.88 23.21
N PHE A 156 -13.49 -5.56 24.35
CA PHE A 156 -12.45 -4.53 24.40
C PHE A 156 -11.25 -4.89 23.52
N ILE A 157 -10.71 -6.11 23.66
CA ILE A 157 -9.57 -6.57 22.83
C ILE A 157 -9.94 -6.57 21.35
N GLY A 158 -11.13 -7.07 20.99
CA GLY A 158 -11.63 -7.10 19.62
C GLY A 158 -11.59 -5.71 18.98
N LYS A 159 -12.13 -4.69 19.67
CA LYS A 159 -12.09 -3.29 19.20
C LYS A 159 -10.66 -2.79 18.99
N LYS A 160 -9.71 -3.19 19.84
CA LYS A 160 -8.30 -2.79 19.72
C LYS A 160 -7.61 -3.47 18.54
N VAL A 161 -7.86 -4.75 18.31
CA VAL A 161 -7.40 -5.48 17.12
C VAL A 161 -7.98 -4.86 15.84
N GLU A 162 -9.24 -4.45 15.84
CA GLU A 162 -9.81 -3.77 14.67
C GLU A 162 -9.14 -2.41 14.41
N MET A 163 -8.62 -1.71 15.43
CA MET A 163 -7.84 -0.50 15.23
C MET A 163 -6.54 -0.79 14.50
N VAL A 164 -5.85 -1.89 14.83
CA VAL A 164 -4.67 -2.37 14.10
C VAL A 164 -5.04 -2.63 12.65
N ALA A 165 -6.11 -3.40 12.39
CA ALA A 165 -6.54 -3.67 11.03
C ALA A 165 -6.79 -2.38 10.23
N ARG A 166 -7.43 -1.37 10.83
CA ARG A 166 -7.71 -0.08 10.18
C ARG A 166 -6.46 0.77 9.94
N SER A 167 -5.40 0.64 10.75
CA SER A 167 -4.19 1.45 10.55
C SER A 167 -3.41 1.08 9.29
N TYR A 168 -3.66 -0.12 8.74
CA TYR A 168 -3.13 -0.54 7.44
C TYR A 168 -3.94 0.01 6.24
N ASP A 169 -5.08 0.65 6.48
CA ASP A 169 -6.04 1.09 5.44
C ASP A 169 -6.34 -0.03 4.40
N PRO A 170 -6.81 -1.22 4.82
CA PRO A 170 -7.03 -2.33 3.91
C PRO A 170 -8.20 -2.06 2.96
N CYS A 171 -7.95 -2.24 1.66
CA CYS A 171 -9.03 -2.35 0.67
C CYS A 171 -9.30 -3.83 0.39
N ILE A 172 -10.34 -4.40 0.99
CA ILE A 172 -10.71 -5.83 0.84
C ILE A 172 -11.21 -6.15 -0.57
N SER A 173 -11.97 -5.26 -1.19
CA SER A 173 -12.37 -5.42 -2.60
C SER A 173 -11.19 -5.36 -3.57
N CYS A 174 -10.12 -4.67 -3.19
CA CYS A 174 -8.87 -4.63 -3.95
C CYS A 174 -7.98 -5.85 -3.67
N SER A 175 -8.13 -6.54 -2.54
CA SER A 175 -7.28 -7.68 -2.20
C SER A 175 -7.72 -8.98 -2.88
N VAL A 176 -8.96 -9.02 -3.38
CA VAL A 176 -9.51 -10.17 -4.08
C VAL A 176 -10.22 -9.71 -5.35
N HIS A 177 -9.71 -10.12 -6.51
CA HIS A 177 -10.29 -9.81 -7.82
C HIS A 177 -11.06 -11.02 -8.36
N VAL A 178 -12.05 -11.51 -7.61
CA VAL A 178 -12.86 -12.64 -8.10
C VAL A 178 -13.75 -12.16 -9.24
N THR A 179 -13.45 -12.58 -10.45
CA THR A 179 -14.37 -12.56 -11.58
C THR A 179 -14.86 -13.99 -11.83
N ARG A 180 -16.18 -14.20 -11.81
CA ARG A 180 -16.79 -15.38 -12.44
C ARG A 180 -16.92 -15.07 -13.92
N LEU A 181 -16.33 -15.89 -14.77
CA LEU A 181 -16.58 -15.91 -16.21
C LEU A 181 -17.77 -16.82 -16.51
#